data_AF-A0A9L0K3P2-F1
#
_entry.id   AF-A0A9L0K3P2-F1
#
_cell.length_a   1.000
_cell.length_b   1.000
_cell.length_c   1.000
_cell.angle_alpha   90.00
_cell.angle_beta   90.00
_cell.angle_gamma   90.00
#
_symmetry.space_group_name_H-M   'P 1'
#
loop_
_entity.id
_entity.type
_entity.pdbx_description
1 polymer ?
#
loop_
_entity_poly.entity_id
_entity_poly.type
_entity_poly.pdbx_seq_one_letter_code
_entity_poly.pdbx_strand_id
1 'polypeptide(L)'
;MEVVGLLCLAAAVLAWGFLWVWDSSERMKSQEQAGLLGGGSRSLLVIAHPDDEAMFFAPTVLGLARLRHRVSLLCFSAGNYYNQGEIRKKELLQSCDVLGIPPSGVRIIDNREPCPATAASSCGSADSMCSSPAT
;
A
#
# COMPACT_ATOMS: atom_id res chain seq x y z
N MET A 1 32.23 29.73 34.05
CA MET A 1 31.33 28.58 33.78
C MET A 1 29.95 29.05 33.29
N GLU A 2 29.45 30.18 33.79
CA GLU A 2 28.19 30.82 33.37
C GLU A 2 28.07 31.13 31.85
N VAL A 3 29.11 31.74 31.24
CA VAL A 3 29.06 32.19 29.84
C VAL A 3 29.01 31.02 28.85
N VAL A 4 29.69 29.92 29.16
CA VAL A 4 29.65 28.68 28.37
C VAL A 4 28.26 28.06 28.42
N GLY A 5 27.60 28.07 29.59
CA GLY A 5 26.22 27.60 29.73
C GLY A 5 25.23 28.41 28.90
N LEU A 6 25.37 29.74 28.91
CA LEU A 6 24.52 30.64 28.11
C LEU A 6 24.71 30.44 26.59
N LEU A 7 25.95 30.27 26.13
CA LEU A 7 26.23 29.99 24.72
C LEU A 7 25.69 28.63 24.27
N CYS A 8 25.79 27.60 25.12
CA CYS A 8 25.22 26.27 24.83
C CYS A 8 23.69 26.31 24.72
N LEU A 9 23.01 27.03 25.61
CA LEU A 9 21.55 27.18 25.54
C LEU A 9 21.11 27.95 24.30
N ALA A 10 21.81 29.03 23.95
CA ALA A 10 21.52 29.79 22.73
C ALA A 10 21.69 28.92 21.47
N ALA A 11 22.77 28.13 21.39
CA ALA A 11 23.00 27.21 20.27
C ALA A 11 21.93 26.12 20.18
N ALA A 12 21.50 25.55 21.32
CA ALA A 12 20.44 24.55 21.35
C ALA A 12 19.10 25.10 20.86
N VAL A 13 18.73 26.32 21.28
CA VAL A 13 17.49 26.98 20.83
C VAL A 13 17.53 27.28 19.33
N LEU A 14 18.67 27.77 18.82
CA LEU A 14 18.83 28.04 17.39
C LEU A 14 18.79 26.75 16.56
N ALA A 15 19.46 25.69 17.01
CA ALA A 15 19.43 24.39 16.35
C ALA A 15 18.01 23.79 16.36
N TRP A 16 17.29 23.88 17.48
CA TRP A 16 15.90 23.41 17.57
C TRP A 16 14.95 24.21 16.68
N GLY A 17 15.07 25.53 16.67
CA GLY A 17 14.29 26.41 15.80
C GLY A 17 14.57 26.15 14.33
N PHE A 18 15.85 25.96 13.96
CA PHE A 18 16.24 25.61 12.60
C PHE A 18 15.73 24.23 12.19
N LEU A 19 15.81 23.23 13.07
CA LEU A 19 15.30 21.88 12.82
C LEU A 19 13.77 21.88 12.64
N TRP A 20 13.04 22.64 13.48
CA TRP A 20 11.59 22.82 13.32
C TRP A 20 11.27 23.47 11.97
N VAL A 21 11.94 24.56 11.61
CA VAL A 21 11.73 25.26 10.34
C VAL A 21 12.06 24.36 9.15
N TRP A 22 13.14 23.58 9.24
CA TRP A 22 13.53 22.62 8.20
C TRP A 22 12.51 21.49 8.05
N ASP A 23 12.08 20.86 9.14
CA ASP A 23 11.01 19.84 9.17
C ASP A 23 9.67 20.39 8.65
N SER A 24 9.34 21.64 8.99
CA SER A 24 8.15 22.34 8.49
C SER A 24 8.24 22.61 6.98
N SER A 25 9.43 22.90 6.48
CA SER A 25 9.69 23.12 5.04
C SER A 25 9.56 21.83 4.23
N GLU A 26 10.09 20.71 4.75
CA GLU A 26 9.92 19.37 4.17
C GLU A 26 8.44 18.97 4.12
N ARG A 27 7.69 19.25 5.20
CA ARG A 27 6.25 18.99 5.28
C ARG A 27 5.44 19.83 4.29
N MET A 28 5.81 21.09 4.07
CA MET A 28 5.18 21.98 3.08
C MET A 28 5.43 21.52 1.63
N LYS A 29 6.66 21.10 1.28
CA LYS A 29 6.99 20.61 -0.07
C LYS A 29 6.20 19.37 -0.46
N SER A 30 6.01 18.44 0.47
CA SER A 30 5.18 17.24 0.23
C SER A 30 3.71 17.61 -0.03
N GLN A 31 3.23 18.67 0.63
CA GLN A 31 1.87 19.19 0.49
C GLN A 31 1.67 19.99 -0.81
N GLU A 32 2.71 20.63 -1.32
CA GLU A 32 2.73 21.33 -2.62
C GLU A 32 2.71 20.35 -3.80
N GLN A 33 3.53 19.29 -3.76
CA GLN A 33 3.47 18.21 -4.76
C GLN A 33 2.12 17.50 -4.77
N ALA A 34 1.48 17.39 -3.61
CA ALA A 34 0.11 16.92 -3.52
C ALA A 34 -0.92 17.87 -4.12
N GLY A 35 -0.70 19.18 -4.00
CA GLY A 35 -1.54 20.21 -4.62
C GLY A 35 -1.45 20.19 -6.14
N LEU A 36 -0.28 19.88 -6.71
CA LEU A 36 -0.08 19.72 -8.15
C LEU A 36 -0.88 18.58 -8.76
N LEU A 37 -1.12 17.50 -7.99
CA LEU A 37 -1.99 16.41 -8.43
C LEU A 37 -3.48 16.73 -8.30
N GLY A 38 -3.87 17.92 -7.84
CA GLY A 38 -5.25 18.41 -7.92
C GLY A 38 -6.24 17.64 -7.04
N GLY A 39 -6.88 18.34 -6.10
CA GLY A 39 -7.98 17.77 -5.33
C GLY A 39 -9.05 17.19 -6.28
N GLY A 40 -9.30 15.88 -6.19
CA GLY A 40 -10.20 15.17 -7.10
C GLY A 40 -9.53 14.23 -8.10
N SER A 41 -8.20 14.12 -8.10
CA SER A 41 -7.49 13.09 -8.87
C SER A 41 -7.89 11.68 -8.47
N ARG A 42 -7.83 10.77 -9.45
CA ARG A 42 -8.16 9.35 -9.29
C ARG A 42 -6.89 8.52 -9.44
N SER A 43 -6.69 7.57 -8.54
CA SER A 43 -5.55 6.66 -8.55
C SER A 43 -6.04 5.23 -8.50
N LEU A 44 -5.47 4.36 -9.34
CA LEU A 44 -5.74 2.93 -9.32
C LEU A 44 -4.53 2.21 -8.75
N LEU A 45 -4.69 1.58 -7.60
CA LEU A 45 -3.72 0.67 -7.03
C LEU A 45 -3.94 -0.71 -7.65
N VAL A 46 -2.89 -1.28 -8.24
CA VAL A 46 -2.92 -2.60 -8.86
C VAL A 46 -2.02 -3.52 -8.06
N ILE A 47 -2.58 -4.63 -7.58
CA ILE A 47 -1.86 -5.62 -6.77
C ILE A 47 -2.00 -7.02 -7.37
N ALA A 48 -1.02 -7.88 -7.10
CA ALA A 48 -1.03 -9.24 -7.61
C ALA A 48 -1.90 -10.15 -6.73
N HIS A 49 -1.76 -10.02 -5.41
CA HIS A 49 -2.45 -10.87 -4.44
C HIS A 49 -3.16 -10.04 -3.37
N PRO A 50 -4.16 -10.61 -2.69
CA PRO A 50 -4.63 -10.07 -1.41
C PRO A 50 -3.46 -9.91 -0.44
N ASP A 51 -3.51 -8.91 0.44
CA ASP A 51 -2.52 -8.53 1.47
C ASP A 51 -1.37 -7.62 0.99
N ASP A 52 -1.11 -7.54 -0.32
CA ASP A 52 -0.09 -6.64 -0.88
C ASP A 52 -0.40 -5.16 -0.55
N GLU A 53 -1.69 -4.81 -0.47
CA GLU A 53 -2.14 -3.45 -0.17
C GLU A 53 -1.77 -2.99 1.24
N ALA A 54 -1.90 -3.89 2.22
CA ALA A 54 -1.58 -3.61 3.61
C ALA A 54 -0.08 -3.75 3.88
N MET A 55 0.56 -4.75 3.25
CA MET A 55 1.98 -5.05 3.45
C MET A 55 2.91 -4.00 2.81
N PHE A 56 2.61 -3.58 1.57
CA PHE A 56 3.51 -2.71 0.80
C PHE A 56 2.95 -1.31 0.57
N PHE A 57 1.64 -1.19 0.37
CA PHE A 57 1.04 0.05 -0.15
C PHE A 57 0.26 0.87 0.89
N ALA A 58 0.13 0.42 2.13
CA ALA A 58 -0.62 1.15 3.16
C ALA A 58 -0.12 2.60 3.36
N PRO A 59 1.20 2.87 3.44
CA PRO A 59 1.69 4.24 3.55
C PRO A 59 1.30 5.10 2.34
N THR A 60 1.35 4.52 1.13
CA THR A 60 1.01 5.20 -0.12
C THR A 60 -0.48 5.51 -0.21
N VAL A 61 -1.34 4.54 0.10
CA VAL A 61 -2.80 4.72 0.08
C VAL A 61 -3.21 5.79 1.09
N LEU A 62 -2.67 5.75 2.31
CA LEU A 62 -2.95 6.75 3.33
C LEU A 62 -2.42 8.14 2.93
N GLY A 63 -1.26 8.20 2.27
CA GLY A 63 -0.73 9.41 1.66
C GLY A 63 -1.72 9.99 0.67
N LEU A 64 -2.11 9.22 -0.35
CA LEU A 64 -3.07 9.63 -1.38
C LEU A 64 -4.43 10.06 -0.79
N ALA A 65 -4.91 9.38 0.25
CA ALA A 65 -6.14 9.75 0.96
C ALA A 65 -6.02 11.13 1.62
N ARG A 66 -4.87 11.46 2.23
CA ARG A 66 -4.61 12.81 2.78
C ARG A 66 -4.62 13.89 1.71
N LEU A 67 -4.23 13.54 0.48
CA LEU A 67 -4.27 14.45 -0.67
C LEU A 67 -5.66 14.56 -1.31
N ARG A 68 -6.68 13.89 -0.73
CA ARG A 68 -8.05 13.83 -1.27
C ARG A 68 -8.14 13.17 -2.64
N HIS A 69 -7.22 12.25 -2.95
CA HIS A 69 -7.34 11.42 -4.15
C HIS A 69 -8.38 10.33 -3.93
N ARG A 70 -9.15 10.03 -4.97
CA ARG A 70 -10.01 8.84 -4.99
C ARG A 70 -9.17 7.62 -5.39
N VAL A 71 -8.92 6.74 -4.44
CA VAL A 71 -8.18 5.51 -4.67
C VAL A 71 -9.16 4.37 -4.97
N SER A 72 -8.87 3.62 -6.03
CA SER A 72 -9.51 2.35 -6.36
C SER A 72 -8.46 1.24 -6.34
N LEU A 73 -8.89 0.00 -6.11
CA LEU A 73 -8.02 -1.16 -6.03
C LEU A 73 -8.41 -2.23 -7.04
N LEU A 74 -7.42 -2.77 -7.75
CA LEU A 74 -7.56 -3.91 -8.64
C LEU A 74 -6.59 -5.01 -8.18
N CYS A 75 -7.13 -6.16 -7.80
CA CYS A 75 -6.36 -7.36 -7.47
C CYS A 75 -6.48 -8.38 -8.60
N PHE A 76 -5.35 -8.96 -9.03
CA PHE A 76 -5.31 -9.94 -10.13
C PHE A 76 -5.48 -11.40 -9.71
N SER A 77 -5.63 -11.68 -8.41
CA SER A 77 -5.80 -13.04 -7.91
C SER A 77 -6.70 -13.07 -6.68
N ALA A 78 -7.43 -14.17 -6.50
CA ALA A 78 -8.09 -14.48 -5.24
C ALA A 78 -7.13 -14.97 -4.14
N GLY A 79 -5.87 -15.25 -4.48
CA GLY A 79 -4.91 -15.85 -3.54
C GLY A 79 -5.30 -17.26 -3.09
N ASN A 80 -5.97 -18.03 -3.97
CA ASN A 80 -6.60 -19.31 -3.64
C ASN A 80 -5.64 -20.52 -3.55
N TYR A 81 -4.34 -20.30 -3.33
CA TYR A 81 -3.35 -21.39 -3.30
C TYR A 81 -3.67 -22.48 -2.26
N TYR A 82 -4.15 -22.07 -1.08
CA TYR A 82 -4.56 -22.98 0.00
C TYR A 82 -6.07 -23.24 0.04
N ASN A 83 -6.80 -23.04 -1.06
CA ASN A 83 -8.28 -23.10 -1.10
C ASN A 83 -8.99 -22.08 -0.18
N GLN A 84 -8.32 -20.97 0.14
CA GLN A 84 -8.81 -19.91 1.04
C GLN A 84 -9.21 -18.63 0.30
N GLY A 85 -9.37 -18.66 -1.02
CA GLY A 85 -9.57 -17.46 -1.83
C GLY A 85 -10.79 -16.65 -1.42
N GLU A 86 -11.91 -17.29 -1.05
CA GLU A 86 -13.11 -16.59 -0.58
C GLU A 86 -12.93 -15.90 0.77
N ILE A 87 -12.08 -16.45 1.64
CA ILE A 87 -11.72 -15.83 2.92
C ILE A 87 -10.82 -14.62 2.64
N ARG A 88 -9.78 -14.80 1.82
CA ARG A 88 -8.82 -13.74 1.47
C ARG A 88 -9.45 -12.57 0.70
N LYS A 89 -10.48 -12.83 -0.11
CA LYS A 89 -11.28 -11.77 -0.73
C LYS A 89 -12.00 -10.91 0.32
N LYS A 90 -12.57 -11.53 1.35
CA LYS A 90 -13.24 -10.81 2.43
C LYS A 90 -12.24 -10.01 3.26
N GLU A 91 -11.10 -10.61 3.58
CA GLU A 91 -9.99 -9.95 4.28
C GLU A 91 -9.49 -8.73 3.51
N LEU A 92 -9.28 -8.85 2.19
CA LEU A 92 -8.91 -7.73 1.32
C LEU A 92 -9.95 -6.61 1.35
N LEU A 93 -11.26 -6.94 1.28
CA LEU A 93 -12.31 -5.92 1.35
C LEU A 93 -12.32 -5.20 2.71
N GLN A 94 -12.13 -5.93 3.81
CA GLN A 94 -12.05 -5.36 5.16
C GLN A 94 -10.80 -4.49 5.33
N SER A 95 -9.65 -4.95 4.82
CA SER A 95 -8.40 -4.19 4.80
C SER A 95 -8.56 -2.88 4.01
N CYS A 96 -9.17 -2.95 2.83
CA CYS A 96 -9.48 -1.77 2.01
C CYS A 96 -10.38 -0.76 2.73
N ASP A 97 -11.39 -1.24 3.47
CA ASP A 97 -12.29 -0.38 4.24
C ASP A 97 -11.52 0.41 5.31
N VAL A 98 -10.58 -0.25 6.02
CA VAL A 98 -9.68 0.39 6.98
C VAL A 98 -8.76 1.43 6.31
N LEU A 99 -8.28 1.13 5.10
CA LEU A 99 -7.46 2.05 4.31
C LEU A 99 -8.26 3.21 3.67
N GLY A 100 -9.59 3.23 3.82
CA GLY A 100 -10.47 4.26 3.30
C GLY A 100 -10.83 4.09 1.81
N ILE A 101 -10.66 2.89 1.25
CA ILE A 101 -11.08 2.54 -0.10
C ILE A 101 -12.48 1.92 -0.02
N PRO A 102 -13.51 2.54 -0.62
CA PRO A 102 -14.86 2.00 -0.57
C PRO A 102 -14.95 0.66 -1.33
N PRO A 103 -15.81 -0.29 -0.91
CA PRO A 103 -15.95 -1.59 -1.56
C PRO A 103 -16.30 -1.50 -3.06
N SER A 104 -17.03 -0.45 -3.47
CA SER A 104 -17.36 -0.19 -4.88
C SER A 104 -16.13 0.12 -5.75
N GLY A 105 -15.04 0.54 -5.12
CA GLY A 105 -13.76 0.84 -5.75
C GLY A 105 -12.78 -0.34 -5.76
N VAL A 106 -13.17 -1.50 -5.21
CA VAL A 106 -12.34 -2.71 -5.16
C VAL A 106 -12.84 -3.70 -6.21
N ARG A 107 -11.93 -4.18 -7.06
CA ARG A 107 -12.20 -5.22 -8.04
C ARG A 107 -11.17 -6.33 -7.90
N ILE A 108 -11.66 -7.57 -7.83
CA ILE A 108 -10.82 -8.76 -7.77
C ILE A 108 -11.09 -9.55 -9.04
N ILE A 109 -10.06 -9.74 -9.84
CA ILE A 109 -10.08 -10.58 -11.04
C ILE A 109 -9.51 -11.94 -10.64
N ASP A 110 -10.24 -13.00 -10.98
CA ASP A 110 -9.83 -14.38 -10.75
C ASP A 110 -10.01 -15.13 -12.07
N ASN A 111 -9.04 -14.98 -12.97
CA ASN A 111 -9.05 -15.69 -14.24
C ASN A 111 -8.51 -17.10 -13.99
N ARG A 112 -9.40 -18.09 -14.13
CA ARG A 112 -9.06 -19.52 -14.07
C ARG A 112 -8.35 -20.05 -15.31
N GLU A 113 -7.96 -19.18 -16.24
CA GLU A 113 -7.12 -19.58 -17.38
C GLU A 113 -5.79 -20.06 -16.81
N PRO A 114 -5.49 -21.36 -16.88
CA PRO A 114 -4.23 -21.87 -16.36
C PRO A 114 -3.11 -21.15 -17.09
N CYS A 115 -2.14 -20.63 -16.34
CA CYS A 115 -0.84 -20.33 -16.93
C CYS A 115 -0.42 -21.60 -17.70
N PRO A 116 -0.20 -21.54 -19.03
CA PRO A 116 0.14 -22.73 -19.80
C PRO A 116 1.38 -23.35 -19.17
N ALA A 117 1.26 -24.61 -18.76
CA ALA A 117 2.27 -25.36 -18.01
C ALA A 117 3.67 -25.40 -18.69
N THR A 118 3.77 -24.94 -19.94
CA THR A 118 5.03 -24.71 -20.66
C THR A 118 5.92 -23.62 -20.05
N ALA A 119 5.42 -22.75 -19.15
CA ALA A 119 6.25 -21.78 -18.41
C ALA A 119 6.75 -22.31 -17.05
N ALA A 120 6.22 -23.44 -16.57
CA ALA A 120 6.59 -24.02 -15.27
C ALA A 120 7.76 -25.03 -15.35
N SER A 121 8.20 -25.44 -16.56
CA SER A 121 9.30 -26.39 -16.73
C SER A 121 10.70 -25.83 -16.41
N SER A 122 10.82 -24.55 -16.04
CA SER A 122 12.07 -23.97 -15.53
C SER A 122 12.15 -23.90 -14.00
N CYS A 123 11.08 -24.26 -13.26
CA CYS A 123 11.11 -24.37 -11.80
C CYS A 123 10.74 -25.80 -11.39
N GLY A 124 11.73 -26.51 -10.85
CA GLY A 124 11.67 -27.94 -10.59
C GLY A 124 10.51 -28.40 -9.69
N SER A 125 9.90 -29.51 -10.14
CA SER A 125 9.56 -30.71 -9.37
C SER A 125 9.06 -30.54 -7.93
N ALA A 126 7.75 -30.73 -7.76
CA ALA A 126 7.19 -31.77 -6.87
C ALA A 126 5.73 -32.03 -7.24
N ASP A 127 5.52 -33.08 -8.03
CA ASP A 127 4.24 -33.74 -8.22
C ASP A 127 3.71 -34.29 -6.89
N SER A 128 2.41 -34.12 -6.60
CA SER A 128 1.52 -35.23 -6.21
C SER A 128 0.16 -34.75 -5.70
N MET A 129 -0.89 -35.43 -6.19
CA MET A 129 -2.24 -35.53 -5.64
C MET A 129 -3.09 -34.25 -5.53
N CYS A 130 -4.00 -34.10 -6.49
CA CYS A 130 -5.42 -34.20 -6.17
C CYS A 130 -6.20 -34.62 -7.42
N SER A 131 -6.45 -35.92 -7.48
CA SER A 131 -7.38 -36.55 -8.40
C SER A 131 -8.81 -36.17 -8.06
N SER A 132 -9.48 -35.56 -9.04
CA SER A 132 -10.89 -35.75 -9.43
C SER A 132 -12.05 -35.20 -8.56
N PRO A 133 -13.20 -34.90 -9.21
CA PRO A 133 -14.26 -34.03 -8.70
C PRO A 133 -15.36 -34.79 -7.96
N ALA A 134 -16.19 -34.03 -7.23
CA ALA A 134 -17.45 -34.47 -6.67
C ALA A 134 -18.41 -34.93 -7.79
N THR A 135 -18.83 -36.21 -7.76
CA THR A 135 -20.20 -36.71 -7.57
C THR A 135 -20.20 -38.22 -7.84
#